data_AF-A0A200R5B1-F1
#
_entry.id   AF-A0A200R5B1-F1
#
_cell.length_a   1.000
_cell.length_b   1.000
_cell.length_c   1.000
_cell.angle_alpha   90.00
_cell.angle_beta   90.00
_cell.angle_gamma   90.00
#
_symmetry.space_group_name_H-M   'P 1'
#
loop_
_entity.id
_entity.type
_entity.pdbx_description
1 polymer ?
#
loop_
_entity_poly.entity_id
_entity_poly.type
_entity_poly.pdbx_seq_one_letter_code
_entity_poly.pdbx_strand_id
1 'polypeptide(L)'
;MSIMLFIERVYMGIVIVLVKVFGRKLEKRYKWEPIKDDLEMGNSAYPMVLVQIPMYNEREVYQLSIGAACGLSWPSDRIIIQVLDDSTDPTIKDLVELECQRWASKGINIKYEIRDNRNGYKAGALKEGMKHNYVKQCDYIAIFDADFQPEPDFLWRTIPFLVHNPEIGLVQARWRFVNADECLMTRMQEMSLDYHFTVEQEVGSSTYAFFGFNGTAGVWRIAAINEAGGWKDRTTVEDMDLAVRASLKGWKFVYVGDLHVKNELPSTFKAYRYQQHRWSCGPANLFRKMAMEIIRNKRVTLWKKLYVIYSFFFVRKIIAHIVTFVFYCVVIPMIVLVPEVEIPKWGAVYIPSIITMLNAVGTPRSLHLLVFWILFENVMSLHRTKATFIGLLEAGRVNEWVVTEKLGDALKTKPGIKVSKKPRLSRIGERLHLLELGVGAFLFFCACYNVAFGKNHYFIYLYLQAIAFFIMGFGYVGTFVPNS
;
A
#
# COMPACT_ATOMS: atom_id res chain seq x y z
N MET A 1 -2.04 22.08 12.00
CA MET A 1 -1.81 20.78 11.32
C MET A 1 -2.28 19.61 12.16
N SER A 2 -1.84 19.44 13.41
CA SER A 2 -2.27 18.30 14.26
C SER A 2 -3.79 18.22 14.49
N ILE A 3 -4.46 19.37 14.63
CA ILE A 3 -5.94 19.44 14.74
C ILE A 3 -6.61 18.90 13.47
N MET A 4 -6.06 19.14 12.28
CA MET A 4 -6.65 18.64 11.03
C MET A 4 -6.63 17.12 10.99
N LEU A 5 -5.51 16.51 11.38
CA LEU A 5 -5.42 15.06 11.52
C LEU A 5 -6.38 14.54 12.58
N PHE A 6 -6.44 15.20 13.73
CA PHE A 6 -7.33 14.81 14.81
C PHE A 6 -8.80 14.76 14.36
N ILE A 7 -9.27 15.85 13.73
CA ILE A 7 -10.64 15.93 13.19
C ILE A 7 -10.89 14.81 12.18
N GLU A 8 -9.94 14.54 11.29
CA GLU A 8 -10.09 13.47 10.31
C GLU A 8 -10.16 12.07 10.95
N ARG A 9 -9.28 11.77 11.91
CA ARG A 9 -9.27 10.48 12.61
C ARG A 9 -10.54 10.29 13.45
N VAL A 10 -11.00 11.34 14.12
CA VAL A 10 -12.26 11.32 14.87
C VAL A 10 -13.45 11.12 13.93
N TYR A 11 -13.51 11.84 12.80
CA TYR A 11 -14.54 11.65 11.79
C TYR A 11 -14.58 10.19 11.30
N MET A 12 -13.43 9.63 10.90
CA MET A 12 -13.35 8.24 10.45
C MET A 12 -13.76 7.26 11.56
N GLY A 13 -13.32 7.51 12.80
CA GLY A 13 -13.69 6.74 13.98
C GLY A 13 -15.21 6.72 14.23
N ILE A 14 -15.86 7.89 14.14
CA ILE A 14 -17.31 8.00 14.28
C ILE A 14 -18.01 7.24 13.15
N VAL A 15 -17.60 7.44 11.90
CA VAL A 15 -18.23 6.78 10.75
C VAL A 15 -18.10 5.27 10.84
N ILE A 16 -16.92 4.73 11.18
CA ILE A 16 -16.74 3.27 11.27
C ILE A 16 -17.54 2.67 12.43
N VAL A 17 -17.65 3.38 13.57
CA VAL A 17 -18.51 2.96 14.68
C VAL A 17 -19.97 2.94 14.24
N LEU A 18 -20.46 3.99 13.59
CA LEU A 18 -21.83 4.03 13.07
C LEU A 18 -22.09 2.93 12.03
N VAL A 19 -21.12 2.64 11.16
CA VAL A 19 -21.22 1.54 10.19
C VAL A 19 -21.24 0.18 10.90
N LYS A 20 -20.46 -0.03 11.96
CA LYS A 20 -20.49 -1.29 12.72
C LYS A 20 -21.75 -1.47 13.55
N VAL A 21 -22.32 -0.38 14.10
CA VAL A 21 -23.53 -0.42 14.93
C VAL A 21 -24.81 -0.46 14.10
N PHE A 22 -24.90 0.39 13.07
CA PHE A 22 -26.12 0.59 12.28
C PHE A 22 -26.02 0.10 10.83
N GLY A 23 -24.82 -0.18 10.34
CA GLY A 23 -24.61 -0.58 8.95
C GLY A 23 -25.26 -1.94 8.67
N ARG A 24 -26.11 -1.97 7.66
CA ARG A 24 -26.53 -3.23 7.03
C ARG A 24 -25.28 -3.94 6.52
N LYS A 25 -25.27 -5.28 6.56
CA LYS A 25 -24.21 -6.11 5.93
C LYS A 25 -23.86 -5.55 4.54
N LEU A 26 -22.58 -5.54 4.20
CA LEU A 26 -22.04 -5.11 2.88
C LEU A 26 -22.95 -5.58 1.74
N GLU A 27 -23.34 -6.85 1.78
CA GLU A 27 -24.24 -7.48 0.81
C GLU A 27 -25.57 -6.73 0.63
N LYS A 28 -26.23 -6.36 1.73
CA LYS A 28 -27.50 -5.61 1.69
C LYS A 28 -27.31 -4.17 1.24
N ARG A 29 -26.13 -3.57 1.50
CA ARG A 29 -25.84 -2.17 1.15
C ARG A 29 -25.58 -2.02 -0.34
N TYR A 30 -24.84 -2.95 -0.92
CA TYR A 30 -24.43 -2.92 -2.33
C TYR A 30 -25.20 -3.94 -3.17
N LYS A 31 -26.33 -4.45 -2.69
CA LYS A 31 -27.16 -5.45 -3.39
C LYS A 31 -26.31 -6.59 -3.96
N TRP A 32 -25.41 -7.12 -3.15
CA TRP A 32 -24.69 -8.32 -3.50
C TRP A 32 -25.68 -9.48 -3.47
N GLU A 33 -25.78 -10.16 -4.60
CA GLU A 33 -26.49 -11.41 -4.76
C GLU A 33 -25.56 -12.35 -5.51
N PRO A 34 -25.53 -13.66 -5.21
CA PRO A 34 -24.77 -14.59 -6.01
C PRO A 34 -25.32 -14.61 -7.44
N ILE A 35 -24.43 -14.70 -8.42
CA ILE A 35 -24.84 -14.95 -9.81
C ILE A 35 -25.52 -16.31 -9.82
N LYS A 36 -26.78 -16.34 -10.24
CA LYS A 36 -27.56 -17.57 -10.32
C LYS A 36 -27.13 -18.35 -11.55
N ASP A 37 -26.99 -19.65 -11.40
CA ASP A 37 -26.85 -20.54 -12.54
C ASP A 37 -28.11 -20.46 -13.40
N ASP A 38 -27.91 -20.08 -14.64
CA ASP A 38 -28.94 -20.11 -15.67
C ASP A 38 -28.69 -21.36 -16.52
N LEU A 39 -29.59 -22.32 -16.43
CA LEU A 39 -29.47 -23.60 -17.14
C LEU A 39 -29.52 -23.42 -18.67
N GLU A 40 -30.17 -22.36 -19.17
CA GLU A 40 -30.26 -22.08 -20.61
C GLU A 40 -28.98 -21.39 -21.12
N MET A 41 -28.42 -20.46 -20.33
CA MET A 41 -27.18 -19.77 -20.71
C MET A 41 -25.90 -20.55 -20.36
N GLY A 42 -25.96 -21.48 -19.40
CA GLY A 42 -24.82 -22.21 -18.86
C GLY A 42 -23.71 -21.26 -18.39
N ASN A 43 -22.46 -21.54 -18.77
CA ASN A 43 -21.33 -20.67 -18.45
C ASN A 43 -21.44 -19.25 -19.05
N SER A 44 -22.32 -19.05 -20.05
CA SER A 44 -22.52 -17.73 -20.67
C SER A 44 -23.23 -16.72 -19.77
N ALA A 45 -23.84 -17.18 -18.68
CA ALA A 45 -24.36 -16.29 -17.63
C ALA A 45 -23.23 -15.55 -16.90
N TYR A 46 -22.01 -16.07 -16.95
CA TYR A 46 -20.86 -15.51 -16.26
C TYR A 46 -20.07 -14.55 -17.15
N PRO A 47 -19.71 -13.36 -16.64
CA PRO A 47 -18.91 -12.41 -17.40
C PRO A 47 -17.50 -12.95 -17.64
N MET A 48 -16.88 -12.46 -18.71
CA MET A 48 -15.50 -12.79 -19.05
C MET A 48 -14.55 -12.00 -18.15
N VAL A 49 -13.64 -12.69 -17.45
CA VAL A 49 -12.69 -12.08 -16.51
C VAL A 49 -11.25 -12.27 -16.99
N LEU A 50 -10.52 -11.18 -17.09
CA LEU A 50 -9.07 -11.18 -17.26
C LEU A 50 -8.40 -11.15 -15.87
N VAL A 51 -7.38 -11.97 -15.64
CA VAL A 51 -6.54 -11.92 -14.45
C VAL A 51 -5.14 -11.50 -14.87
N GLN A 52 -4.70 -10.29 -14.52
CA GLN A 52 -3.38 -9.78 -14.86
C GLN A 52 -2.39 -9.96 -13.71
N ILE A 53 -1.21 -10.49 -14.02
CA ILE A 53 -0.10 -10.68 -13.09
C ILE A 53 1.17 -10.04 -13.68
N PRO A 54 1.48 -8.77 -13.34
CA PRO A 54 2.75 -8.17 -13.72
C PRO A 54 3.90 -8.75 -12.90
N MET A 55 4.98 -9.16 -13.59
CA MET A 55 6.17 -9.76 -13.00
C MET A 55 7.45 -9.02 -13.43
N TYR A 56 8.42 -8.95 -12.52
CA TYR A 56 9.75 -8.39 -12.82
C TYR A 56 10.82 -8.99 -11.90
N ASN A 57 11.58 -9.96 -12.41
CA ASN A 57 12.64 -10.68 -11.70
C ASN A 57 12.17 -11.35 -10.40
N GLU A 58 10.93 -11.88 -10.39
CA GLU A 58 10.25 -12.42 -9.20
C GLU A 58 10.51 -13.92 -8.99
N ARG A 59 11.79 -14.28 -8.81
CA ARG A 59 12.25 -15.68 -8.76
C ARG A 59 11.62 -16.50 -7.63
N GLU A 60 11.40 -15.88 -6.48
CA GLU A 60 10.98 -16.57 -5.25
C GLU A 60 9.48 -16.83 -5.21
N VAL A 61 8.68 -16.05 -5.95
CA VAL A 61 7.22 -16.02 -5.82
C VAL A 61 6.46 -16.37 -7.10
N TYR A 62 7.11 -16.45 -8.26
CA TYR A 62 6.41 -16.66 -9.54
C TYR A 62 5.51 -17.91 -9.54
N GLN A 63 5.98 -19.05 -9.02
CA GLN A 63 5.19 -20.30 -8.99
C GLN A 63 3.94 -20.18 -8.12
N LEU A 64 4.08 -19.56 -6.94
CA LEU A 64 2.98 -19.38 -6.00
C LEU A 64 1.92 -18.43 -6.58
N SER A 65 2.37 -17.34 -7.20
CA SER A 65 1.47 -16.34 -7.78
C SER A 65 0.72 -16.85 -9.01
N ILE A 66 1.43 -17.45 -9.97
CA ILE A 66 0.80 -18.06 -11.16
C ILE A 66 -0.14 -19.18 -10.70
N GLY A 67 0.31 -20.05 -9.79
CA GLY A 67 -0.50 -21.13 -9.27
C GLY A 67 -1.78 -20.65 -8.57
N ALA A 68 -1.70 -19.60 -7.75
CA ALA A 68 -2.88 -19.04 -7.07
C ALA A 68 -3.87 -18.41 -8.06
N ALA A 69 -3.38 -17.69 -9.08
CA ALA A 69 -4.23 -17.13 -10.12
C ALA A 69 -4.89 -18.21 -11.00
N CYS A 70 -4.14 -19.26 -11.39
CA CYS A 70 -4.68 -20.40 -12.12
C CYS A 70 -5.63 -21.27 -11.27
N GLY A 71 -5.52 -21.18 -9.94
CA GLY A 71 -6.40 -21.86 -8.98
C GLY A 71 -7.71 -21.13 -8.66
N LEU A 72 -7.94 -19.95 -9.25
CA LEU A 72 -9.20 -19.23 -9.09
C LEU A 72 -10.37 -20.05 -9.62
N SER A 73 -11.41 -20.19 -8.79
CA SER A 73 -12.64 -20.85 -9.18
C SER A 73 -13.49 -19.87 -10.01
N TRP A 74 -13.61 -20.15 -11.30
CA TRP A 74 -14.49 -19.47 -12.26
C TRP A 74 -14.72 -20.42 -13.44
N PRO A 75 -15.80 -20.27 -14.24
CA PRO A 75 -15.94 -21.08 -15.44
C PRO A 75 -14.72 -20.96 -16.35
N SER A 76 -14.14 -22.09 -16.77
CA SER A 76 -12.83 -22.14 -17.43
C SER A 76 -12.80 -21.45 -18.80
N ASP A 77 -13.94 -21.41 -19.48
CA ASP A 77 -14.15 -20.65 -20.73
C ASP A 77 -14.40 -19.15 -20.50
N ARG A 78 -14.58 -18.73 -19.24
CA ARG A 78 -14.88 -17.36 -18.82
C ARG A 78 -13.75 -16.66 -18.07
N ILE A 79 -12.58 -17.28 -17.99
CA ILE A 79 -11.40 -16.72 -17.33
C ILE A 79 -10.18 -16.78 -18.26
N ILE A 80 -9.40 -15.71 -18.29
CA ILE A 80 -8.13 -15.62 -19.00
C ILE A 80 -7.06 -15.16 -18.01
N ILE A 81 -6.02 -15.95 -17.82
CA ILE A 81 -4.85 -15.57 -17.00
C ILE A 81 -3.83 -14.91 -17.93
N GLN A 82 -3.37 -13.71 -17.62
CA GLN A 82 -2.37 -12.97 -18.39
C GLN A 82 -1.17 -12.64 -17.49
N VAL A 83 -0.06 -13.32 -17.74
CA VAL A 83 1.23 -13.04 -17.09
C VAL A 83 1.98 -12.04 -17.95
N LEU A 84 2.29 -10.88 -17.37
CA LEU A 84 2.99 -9.78 -18.04
C LEU A 84 4.42 -9.74 -17.51
N ASP A 85 5.37 -10.35 -18.21
CA ASP A 85 6.75 -10.50 -17.71
C ASP A 85 7.70 -9.46 -18.31
N ASP A 86 8.13 -8.54 -17.45
CA ASP A 86 9.14 -7.51 -17.75
C ASP A 86 10.56 -7.92 -17.32
N SER A 87 10.76 -9.18 -16.88
CA SER A 87 12.03 -9.67 -16.34
C SER A 87 13.19 -9.49 -17.32
N THR A 88 14.32 -9.06 -16.76
CA THR A 88 15.57 -8.85 -17.51
C THR A 88 16.57 -9.98 -17.30
N ASP A 89 16.37 -10.80 -16.26
CA ASP A 89 17.15 -12.02 -16.04
C ASP A 89 16.61 -13.15 -16.94
N PRO A 90 17.41 -13.66 -17.91
CA PRO A 90 16.97 -14.72 -18.80
C PRO A 90 16.55 -16.00 -18.06
N THR A 91 17.23 -16.34 -16.96
CA THR A 91 16.91 -17.56 -16.19
C THR A 91 15.54 -17.43 -15.54
N ILE A 92 15.19 -16.25 -15.00
CA ILE A 92 13.87 -16.03 -14.40
C ILE A 92 12.79 -16.05 -15.47
N LYS A 93 13.07 -15.42 -16.62
CA LYS A 93 12.15 -15.40 -17.77
C LYS A 93 11.79 -16.81 -18.25
N ASP A 94 12.80 -17.68 -18.40
CA ASP A 94 12.60 -19.08 -18.80
C ASP A 94 11.77 -19.86 -17.76
N LEU A 95 11.98 -19.60 -16.46
CA LEU A 95 11.21 -20.22 -15.38
C LEU A 95 9.74 -19.81 -15.39
N VAL A 96 9.45 -18.52 -15.59
CA VAL A 96 8.08 -17.98 -15.66
C VAL A 96 7.37 -18.54 -16.89
N GLU A 97 8.04 -18.57 -18.04
CA GLU A 97 7.49 -19.13 -19.27
C GLU A 97 7.17 -20.63 -19.13
N LEU A 98 8.09 -21.41 -18.56
CA LEU A 98 7.90 -22.84 -18.34
C LEU A 98 6.70 -23.13 -17.41
N GLU A 99 6.53 -22.34 -16.34
CA GLU A 99 5.38 -22.50 -15.45
C GLU A 99 4.08 -22.12 -16.16
N CYS A 100 4.07 -21.09 -17.01
CA CYS A 100 2.91 -20.76 -17.85
C CYS A 100 2.56 -21.91 -18.80
N GLN A 101 3.55 -22.49 -19.49
CA GLN A 101 3.35 -23.64 -20.38
C GLN A 101 2.81 -24.87 -19.62
N ARG A 102 3.27 -25.08 -18.39
CA ARG A 102 2.78 -26.16 -17.52
C ARG A 102 1.31 -25.99 -17.13
N TRP A 103 0.83 -24.78 -16.89
CA TRP A 103 -0.59 -24.52 -16.65
C TRP A 103 -1.42 -24.59 -17.93
N ALA A 104 -0.88 -24.13 -19.05
CA ALA A 104 -1.51 -24.26 -20.36
C ALA A 104 -1.76 -25.74 -20.73
N SER A 105 -0.79 -26.63 -20.47
CA SER A 105 -0.94 -28.07 -20.74
C SER A 105 -1.99 -28.76 -19.87
N LYS A 106 -2.40 -28.15 -18.75
CA LYS A 106 -3.52 -28.59 -17.91
C LYS A 106 -4.88 -28.03 -18.38
N GLY A 107 -4.92 -27.32 -19.51
CA GLY A 107 -6.14 -26.74 -20.08
C GLY A 107 -6.52 -25.38 -19.49
N ILE A 108 -5.66 -24.73 -18.70
CA ILE A 108 -5.91 -23.36 -18.24
C ILE A 108 -5.63 -22.37 -19.38
N ASN A 109 -6.54 -21.43 -19.60
CA ASN A 109 -6.36 -20.36 -20.57
C ASN A 109 -5.41 -19.28 -20.05
N ILE A 110 -4.11 -19.58 -20.06
CA ILE A 110 -3.04 -18.68 -19.66
C ILE A 110 -2.31 -18.11 -20.88
N LYS A 111 -1.96 -16.83 -20.81
CA LYS A 111 -1.21 -16.07 -21.82
C LYS A 111 0.03 -15.50 -21.15
N TYR A 112 1.19 -15.85 -21.71
CA TYR A 112 2.48 -15.31 -21.30
C TYR A 112 2.86 -14.23 -22.31
N GLU A 113 2.93 -12.98 -21.85
CA GLU A 113 3.17 -11.82 -22.70
C GLU A 113 4.43 -11.09 -22.22
N ILE A 114 5.27 -10.71 -23.17
CA ILE A 114 6.51 -9.99 -22.95
C ILE A 114 6.52 -8.73 -23.82
N ARG A 115 7.35 -7.76 -23.46
CA ARG A 115 7.57 -6.54 -24.26
C ARG A 115 9.04 -6.21 -24.37
N ASP A 116 9.39 -5.50 -25.45
CA ASP A 116 10.80 -5.19 -25.78
C ASP A 116 11.38 -3.98 -25.02
N ASN A 117 10.56 -3.29 -24.22
CA ASN A 117 10.98 -2.12 -23.45
C ASN A 117 10.30 -2.08 -22.09
N ARG A 118 10.96 -1.50 -21.10
CA ARG A 118 10.43 -1.36 -19.74
C ARG A 118 9.90 0.05 -19.43
N ASN A 119 9.48 0.79 -20.47
CA ASN A 119 9.01 2.16 -20.29
C ASN A 119 7.73 2.16 -19.43
N GLY A 120 7.69 3.04 -18.43
CA GLY A 120 6.54 3.14 -17.51
C GLY A 120 6.38 1.97 -16.54
N TYR A 121 7.38 1.07 -16.42
CA TYR A 121 7.38 -0.04 -15.45
C TYR A 121 6.06 -0.84 -15.46
N LYS A 122 5.51 -1.16 -14.27
CA LYS A 122 4.23 -1.87 -14.09
C LYS A 122 3.08 -1.21 -14.88
N ALA A 123 2.97 0.12 -14.86
CA ALA A 123 1.92 0.84 -15.60
C ALA A 123 2.02 0.60 -17.11
N GLY A 124 3.24 0.57 -17.64
CA GLY A 124 3.52 0.25 -19.05
C GLY A 124 3.17 -1.19 -19.39
N ALA A 125 3.56 -2.15 -18.55
CA ALA A 125 3.22 -3.56 -18.73
C ALA A 125 1.70 -3.77 -18.75
N LEU A 126 0.97 -3.24 -17.76
CA LEU A 126 -0.49 -3.33 -17.68
C LEU A 126 -1.15 -2.66 -18.91
N LYS A 127 -0.62 -1.53 -19.38
CA LYS A 127 -1.10 -0.83 -20.59
C LYS A 127 -0.94 -1.66 -21.85
N GLU A 128 0.23 -2.27 -22.07
CA GLU A 128 0.46 -3.15 -23.23
C GLU A 128 -0.41 -4.40 -23.15
N GLY A 129 -0.54 -5.01 -21.96
CA GLY A 129 -1.41 -6.16 -21.72
C GLY A 129 -2.86 -5.93 -22.13
N MET A 130 -3.38 -4.71 -21.94
CA MET A 130 -4.75 -4.34 -22.34
C MET A 130 -4.96 -4.24 -23.86
N LYS A 131 -3.90 -4.22 -24.68
CA LYS A 131 -4.02 -4.09 -26.15
C LYS A 131 -4.30 -5.41 -26.87
N HIS A 132 -4.07 -6.55 -26.21
CA HIS A 132 -4.26 -7.85 -26.83
C HIS A 132 -5.72 -8.08 -27.22
N ASN A 133 -5.95 -8.71 -28.39
CA ASN A 133 -7.30 -8.86 -28.94
C ASN A 133 -8.25 -9.63 -28.01
N TYR A 134 -7.74 -10.62 -27.27
CA TYR A 134 -8.53 -11.38 -26.31
C TYR A 134 -8.99 -10.58 -25.09
N VAL A 135 -8.46 -9.37 -24.85
CA VAL A 135 -8.93 -8.51 -23.76
C VAL A 135 -10.26 -7.83 -24.12
N LYS A 136 -10.54 -7.65 -25.41
CA LYS A 136 -11.76 -6.98 -25.90
C LYS A 136 -13.05 -7.73 -25.56
N GLN A 137 -12.93 -9.04 -25.30
CA GLN A 137 -14.03 -9.92 -24.90
C GLN A 137 -14.19 -9.99 -23.38
N CYS A 138 -13.30 -9.36 -22.59
CA CYS A 138 -13.40 -9.34 -21.13
C CYS A 138 -14.22 -8.14 -20.63
N ASP A 139 -15.06 -8.37 -19.62
CA ASP A 139 -15.86 -7.34 -18.95
C ASP A 139 -15.12 -6.75 -17.74
N TYR A 140 -14.39 -7.63 -17.05
CA TYR A 140 -13.70 -7.34 -15.80
C TYR A 140 -12.25 -7.75 -15.85
N ILE A 141 -11.44 -7.08 -15.04
CA ILE A 141 -10.03 -7.39 -14.86
C ILE A 141 -9.67 -7.43 -13.37
N ALA A 142 -9.17 -8.58 -12.91
CA ALA A 142 -8.54 -8.74 -11.61
C ALA A 142 -7.02 -8.53 -11.74
N ILE A 143 -6.41 -7.83 -10.78
CA ILE A 143 -4.97 -7.52 -10.82
C ILE A 143 -4.32 -8.04 -9.55
N PHE A 144 -3.26 -8.83 -9.71
CA PHE A 144 -2.46 -9.37 -8.62
C PHE A 144 -0.98 -9.11 -8.86
N ASP A 145 -0.32 -8.46 -7.91
CA ASP A 145 1.15 -8.42 -7.90
C ASP A 145 1.73 -9.82 -7.68
N ALA A 146 2.99 -10.00 -8.09
CA ALA A 146 3.65 -11.30 -8.09
C ALA A 146 3.82 -11.94 -6.70
N ASP A 147 3.62 -11.21 -5.60
CA ASP A 147 3.64 -11.75 -4.24
C ASP A 147 2.23 -12.02 -3.66
N PHE A 148 1.17 -11.83 -4.44
CA PHE A 148 -0.21 -12.00 -4.00
C PHE A 148 -0.74 -13.39 -4.33
N GLN A 149 -1.43 -13.98 -3.36
CA GLN A 149 -2.05 -15.30 -3.47
C GLN A 149 -3.55 -15.18 -3.13
N PRO A 150 -4.42 -14.98 -4.13
CA PRO A 150 -5.87 -14.99 -3.92
C PRO A 150 -6.37 -16.40 -3.56
N GLU A 151 -7.39 -16.46 -2.72
CA GLU A 151 -8.12 -17.70 -2.46
C GLU A 151 -9.02 -18.07 -3.66
N PRO A 152 -9.34 -19.35 -3.88
CA PRO A 152 -10.10 -19.80 -5.04
C PRO A 152 -11.47 -19.10 -5.22
N ASP A 153 -12.11 -18.69 -4.12
CA ASP A 153 -13.42 -18.04 -4.11
C ASP A 153 -13.37 -16.52 -4.41
N PHE A 154 -12.19 -15.95 -4.68
CA PHE A 154 -12.01 -14.51 -4.83
C PHE A 154 -12.93 -13.87 -5.89
N LEU A 155 -13.06 -14.49 -7.07
CA LEU A 155 -13.91 -13.96 -8.15
C LEU A 155 -15.40 -14.07 -7.80
N TRP A 156 -15.81 -15.18 -7.20
CA TRP A 156 -17.18 -15.38 -6.69
C TRP A 156 -17.60 -14.33 -5.66
N ARG A 157 -16.67 -13.86 -4.84
CA ARG A 157 -16.94 -12.84 -3.81
C ARG A 157 -16.83 -11.40 -4.32
N THR A 158 -16.19 -11.15 -5.45
CA THR A 158 -15.94 -9.79 -5.96
C THR A 158 -16.82 -9.43 -7.16
N ILE A 159 -16.92 -10.31 -8.16
CA ILE A 159 -17.63 -10.05 -9.42
C ILE A 159 -19.10 -9.69 -9.23
N PRO A 160 -19.88 -10.32 -8.31
CA PRO A 160 -21.29 -10.00 -8.21
C PRO A 160 -21.58 -8.56 -7.76
N PHE A 161 -20.69 -7.93 -6.99
CA PHE A 161 -20.80 -6.50 -6.69
C PHE A 161 -20.80 -5.64 -7.96
N LEU A 162 -20.00 -6.02 -8.96
CA LEU A 162 -19.92 -5.31 -10.23
C LEU A 162 -21.10 -5.65 -11.15
N VAL A 163 -21.51 -6.91 -11.24
CA VAL A 163 -22.63 -7.33 -12.10
C VAL A 163 -23.93 -6.65 -11.71
N HIS A 164 -24.26 -6.63 -10.41
CA HIS A 164 -25.52 -6.08 -9.93
C HIS A 164 -25.52 -4.55 -9.78
N ASN A 165 -24.36 -3.88 -9.96
CA ASN A 165 -24.24 -2.44 -9.81
C ASN A 165 -23.43 -1.80 -10.95
N PRO A 166 -24.10 -1.19 -11.95
CA PRO A 166 -23.42 -0.61 -13.11
C PRO A 166 -22.58 0.62 -12.76
N GLU A 167 -22.80 1.28 -11.62
CA GLU A 167 -22.00 2.44 -11.18
C GLU A 167 -20.68 2.06 -10.49
N ILE A 168 -20.51 0.79 -10.10
CA ILE A 168 -19.29 0.31 -9.45
C ILE A 168 -18.23 0.04 -10.52
N GLY A 169 -17.08 0.69 -10.36
CA GLY A 169 -15.92 0.55 -11.25
C GLY A 169 -14.80 -0.30 -10.66
N LEU A 170 -14.72 -0.42 -9.33
CA LEU A 170 -13.68 -1.15 -8.61
C LEU A 170 -14.25 -1.84 -7.38
N VAL A 171 -13.84 -3.10 -7.18
CA VAL A 171 -13.97 -3.83 -5.92
C VAL A 171 -12.57 -4.13 -5.40
N GLN A 172 -12.22 -3.67 -4.19
CA GLN A 172 -10.93 -3.87 -3.54
C GLN A 172 -11.07 -4.85 -2.38
N ALA A 173 -10.22 -5.88 -2.35
CA ALA A 173 -10.11 -6.80 -1.23
C ALA A 173 -9.03 -6.35 -0.22
N ARG A 174 -9.08 -6.91 0.98
CA ARG A 174 -8.11 -6.66 2.05
C ARG A 174 -6.82 -7.44 1.83
N TRP A 175 -5.69 -6.83 2.19
CA TRP A 175 -4.40 -7.51 2.23
C TRP A 175 -4.20 -8.23 3.56
N ARG A 176 -3.61 -9.42 3.51
CA ARG A 176 -3.25 -10.22 4.68
C ARG A 176 -1.79 -10.60 4.64
N PHE A 177 -1.04 -10.09 5.60
CA PHE A 177 0.40 -10.27 5.66
C PHE A 177 0.77 -11.63 6.24
N VAL A 178 1.50 -12.46 5.48
CA VAL A 178 1.90 -13.81 5.93
C VAL A 178 3.12 -13.80 6.84
N ASN A 179 3.96 -12.76 6.75
CA ASN A 179 5.21 -12.63 7.51
C ASN A 179 5.18 -11.51 8.57
N ALA A 180 3.99 -11.09 9.02
CA ALA A 180 3.82 -10.09 10.07
C ALA A 180 4.50 -10.49 11.41
N ASP A 181 4.68 -11.79 11.64
CA ASP A 181 5.24 -12.35 12.86
C ASP A 181 6.74 -12.68 12.72
N GLU A 182 7.36 -12.40 11.57
CA GLU A 182 8.77 -12.72 11.26
C GLU A 182 9.75 -11.92 12.13
N CYS A 183 9.50 -10.62 12.33
CA CYS A 183 10.31 -9.78 13.21
C CYS A 183 9.53 -8.57 13.74
N LEU A 184 10.13 -7.84 14.69
CA LEU A 184 9.51 -6.65 15.26
C LEU A 184 9.18 -5.58 14.19
N MET A 185 10.01 -5.46 13.14
CA MET A 185 9.78 -4.52 12.06
C MET A 185 8.56 -4.89 11.21
N THR A 186 8.39 -6.16 10.82
CA THR A 186 7.21 -6.59 10.05
C THR A 186 5.94 -6.49 10.90
N ARG A 187 6.03 -6.73 12.20
CA ARG A 187 4.94 -6.49 13.15
C ARG A 187 4.53 -5.02 13.22
N MET A 188 5.48 -4.10 13.26
CA MET A 188 5.20 -2.65 13.23
C MET A 188 4.60 -2.21 11.90
N GLN A 189 5.05 -2.77 10.78
CA GLN A 189 4.48 -2.50 9.45
C GLN A 189 3.00 -2.92 9.38
N GLU A 190 2.66 -4.10 9.91
CA GLU A 190 1.27 -4.54 10.03
C GLU A 190 0.44 -3.51 10.82
N MET A 191 0.91 -3.08 12.00
CA MET A 191 0.21 -2.08 12.81
C MET A 191 -0.06 -0.77 12.04
N SER A 192 0.91 -0.33 11.23
CA SER A 192 0.76 0.90 10.43
C SER A 192 -0.23 0.74 9.27
N LEU A 193 -0.35 -0.45 8.70
CA LEU A 193 -1.20 -0.73 7.53
C LEU A 193 -2.61 -1.17 7.90
N ASP A 194 -2.82 -1.82 9.03
CA ASP A 194 -4.13 -2.34 9.44
C ASP A 194 -5.15 -1.23 9.67
N TYR A 195 -4.75 -0.04 10.14
CA TYR A 195 -5.66 1.10 10.22
C TYR A 195 -6.18 1.50 8.83
N HIS A 196 -5.30 1.51 7.83
CA HIS A 196 -5.68 1.85 6.46
C HIS A 196 -6.78 0.91 5.95
N PHE A 197 -6.63 -0.40 6.15
CA PHE A 197 -7.59 -1.40 5.70
C PHE A 197 -8.87 -1.41 6.55
N THR A 198 -8.73 -1.42 7.87
CA THR A 198 -9.86 -1.62 8.79
C THR A 198 -10.74 -0.37 8.94
N VAL A 199 -10.17 0.82 8.70
CA VAL A 199 -10.85 2.10 8.91
C VAL A 199 -10.91 2.92 7.63
N GLU A 200 -9.77 3.27 7.01
CA GLU A 200 -9.79 4.24 5.90
C GLU A 200 -10.56 3.73 4.67
N GLN A 201 -10.30 2.49 4.25
CA GLN A 201 -10.98 1.90 3.08
C GLN A 201 -12.44 1.57 3.36
N GLU A 202 -12.75 1.04 4.54
CA GLU A 202 -14.13 0.80 4.99
C GLU A 202 -14.96 2.09 5.05
N VAL A 203 -14.43 3.15 5.66
CA VAL A 203 -15.09 4.46 5.71
C VAL A 203 -15.30 5.00 4.29
N GLY A 204 -14.26 4.99 3.45
CA GLY A 204 -14.36 5.44 2.06
C GLY A 204 -15.45 4.71 1.29
N SER A 205 -15.42 3.37 1.31
CA SER A 205 -16.42 2.50 0.70
C SER A 205 -17.83 2.83 1.20
N SER A 206 -18.02 2.84 2.53
CA SER A 206 -19.32 3.01 3.18
C SER A 206 -20.02 4.33 2.87
N THR A 207 -19.26 5.41 2.66
CA THR A 207 -19.79 6.74 2.35
C THR A 207 -19.73 7.07 0.85
N TYR A 208 -19.36 6.10 0.00
CA TYR A 208 -18.99 6.34 -1.41
C TYR A 208 -17.98 7.49 -1.58
N ALA A 209 -17.20 7.74 -0.53
CA ALA A 209 -16.13 8.71 -0.60
C ALA A 209 -14.93 8.04 -1.25
N PHE A 210 -14.09 8.85 -1.89
CA PHE A 210 -12.95 8.30 -2.59
C PHE A 210 -11.99 7.56 -1.64
N PHE A 211 -11.60 6.35 -2.01
CA PHE A 211 -10.43 5.66 -1.51
C PHE A 211 -9.60 5.17 -2.71
N GLY A 212 -8.29 5.01 -2.51
CA GLY A 212 -7.39 4.59 -3.58
C GLY A 212 -7.49 3.09 -3.84
N PHE A 213 -7.30 2.69 -5.11
CA PHE A 213 -6.93 1.32 -5.44
C PHE A 213 -5.52 1.06 -4.89
N ASN A 214 -5.29 -0.09 -4.28
CA ASN A 214 -4.00 -0.41 -3.65
C ASN A 214 -2.97 -0.97 -4.65
N GLY A 215 -3.31 -1.00 -5.94
CA GLY A 215 -2.44 -1.51 -7.01
C GLY A 215 -2.55 -3.01 -7.29
N THR A 216 -3.25 -3.75 -6.43
CA THR A 216 -3.41 -5.22 -6.48
C THR A 216 -4.59 -5.65 -5.62
N ALA A 217 -4.98 -6.93 -5.70
CA ALA A 217 -6.08 -7.54 -4.97
C ALA A 217 -7.41 -6.81 -5.20
N GLY A 218 -7.66 -6.37 -6.42
CA GLY A 218 -8.91 -5.71 -6.80
C GLY A 218 -9.35 -6.06 -8.20
N VAL A 219 -10.66 -5.96 -8.41
CA VAL A 219 -11.34 -6.22 -9.68
C VAL A 219 -11.90 -4.92 -10.21
N TRP A 220 -11.47 -4.56 -11.42
CA TRP A 220 -11.92 -3.40 -12.15
C TRP A 220 -12.92 -3.80 -13.22
N ARG A 221 -13.91 -2.93 -13.44
CA ARG A 221 -14.66 -2.90 -14.70
C ARG A 221 -13.78 -2.32 -15.80
N ILE A 222 -13.60 -3.05 -16.90
CA ILE A 222 -12.75 -2.59 -18.01
C ILE A 222 -13.26 -1.28 -18.61
N ALA A 223 -14.59 -1.10 -18.69
CA ALA A 223 -15.19 0.17 -19.12
C ALA A 223 -14.74 1.36 -18.24
N ALA A 224 -14.61 1.17 -16.91
CA ALA A 224 -14.15 2.23 -16.01
C ALA A 224 -12.68 2.60 -16.26
N ILE A 225 -11.83 1.59 -16.54
CA ILE A 225 -10.44 1.81 -16.94
C ILE A 225 -10.36 2.61 -18.25
N ASN A 226 -11.14 2.20 -19.25
CA ASN A 226 -11.17 2.83 -20.57
C ASN A 226 -11.68 4.28 -20.50
N GLU A 227 -12.78 4.54 -19.78
CA GLU A 227 -13.31 5.89 -19.56
C GLU A 227 -12.35 6.81 -18.80
N ALA A 228 -11.55 6.24 -17.89
CA ALA A 228 -10.52 6.97 -17.18
C ALA A 228 -9.32 7.31 -18.09
N GLY A 229 -9.20 6.67 -19.26
CA GLY A 229 -8.09 6.84 -20.20
C GLY A 229 -6.94 5.84 -19.99
N GLY A 230 -7.22 4.67 -19.41
CA GLY A 230 -6.27 3.57 -19.23
C GLY A 230 -5.21 3.80 -18.15
N TRP A 231 -4.19 2.94 -18.16
CA TRP A 231 -3.01 3.07 -17.31
C TRP A 231 -2.10 4.21 -17.79
N LYS A 232 -1.65 5.05 -16.85
CA LYS A 232 -0.72 6.15 -17.10
C LYS A 232 0.51 6.00 -16.22
N ASP A 233 1.67 6.23 -16.80
CA ASP A 233 3.00 6.07 -16.20
C ASP A 233 3.63 7.39 -15.73
N ARG A 234 2.83 8.46 -15.65
CA ARG A 234 3.29 9.80 -15.26
C ARG A 234 3.81 9.92 -13.82
N THR A 235 3.57 8.93 -12.98
CA THR A 235 3.98 8.84 -11.57
C THR A 235 4.21 7.38 -11.18
N THR A 236 4.91 7.13 -10.08
CA THR A 236 5.15 5.79 -9.49
C THR A 236 3.94 5.17 -8.77
N VAL A 237 2.78 5.80 -8.87
CA VAL A 237 1.49 5.39 -8.27
C VAL A 237 0.40 5.38 -9.35
N GLU A 238 0.61 4.57 -10.39
CA GLU A 238 -0.31 4.42 -11.51
C GLU A 238 -1.71 3.95 -11.10
N ASP A 239 -1.75 3.19 -10.00
CA ASP A 239 -2.94 2.67 -9.35
C ASP A 239 -3.83 3.78 -8.77
N MET A 240 -3.23 4.67 -7.99
CA MET A 240 -3.89 5.84 -7.41
C MET A 240 -4.29 6.82 -8.50
N ASP A 241 -3.44 6.99 -9.51
CA ASP A 241 -3.74 7.85 -10.67
C ASP A 241 -5.01 7.40 -11.41
N LEU A 242 -5.10 6.10 -11.71
CA LEU A 242 -6.28 5.50 -12.32
C LEU A 242 -7.50 5.65 -11.42
N ALA A 243 -7.37 5.36 -10.13
CA ALA A 243 -8.45 5.48 -9.17
C ALA A 243 -9.00 6.91 -9.09
N VAL A 244 -8.14 7.93 -9.03
CA VAL A 244 -8.58 9.32 -9.01
C VAL A 244 -9.31 9.65 -10.31
N ARG A 245 -8.76 9.30 -11.48
CA ARG A 245 -9.40 9.58 -12.77
C ARG A 245 -10.75 8.89 -12.92
N ALA A 246 -10.85 7.61 -12.58
CA ALA A 246 -12.12 6.88 -12.61
C ALA A 246 -13.15 7.50 -11.64
N SER A 247 -12.72 7.88 -10.44
CA SER A 247 -13.56 8.58 -9.47
C SER A 247 -14.05 9.95 -9.98
N LEU A 248 -13.22 10.70 -10.69
CA LEU A 248 -13.57 11.95 -11.38
C LEU A 248 -14.50 11.75 -12.60
N LYS A 249 -14.64 10.51 -13.07
CA LYS A 249 -15.65 10.08 -14.05
C LYS A 249 -16.95 9.61 -13.37
N GLY A 250 -17.05 9.70 -12.04
CA GLY A 250 -18.26 9.34 -11.30
C GLY A 250 -18.35 7.87 -10.87
N TRP A 251 -17.38 7.03 -11.24
CA TRP A 251 -17.31 5.64 -10.79
C TRP A 251 -17.23 5.55 -9.26
N LYS A 252 -17.93 4.56 -8.71
CA LYS A 252 -17.94 4.24 -7.28
C LYS A 252 -17.06 3.02 -7.02
N PHE A 253 -16.44 2.99 -5.85
CA PHE A 253 -15.57 1.90 -5.43
C PHE A 253 -16.14 1.23 -4.19
N VAL A 254 -15.94 -0.08 -4.10
CA VAL A 254 -16.36 -0.90 -2.96
C VAL A 254 -15.15 -1.60 -2.38
N TYR A 255 -15.05 -1.57 -1.07
CA TYR A 255 -14.07 -2.32 -0.29
C TYR A 255 -14.76 -3.50 0.40
N VAL A 256 -14.16 -4.68 0.30
CA VAL A 256 -14.66 -5.95 0.86
C VAL A 256 -13.65 -6.42 1.91
N GLY A 257 -13.78 -5.91 3.13
CA GLY A 257 -12.80 -6.12 4.19
C GLY A 257 -12.70 -7.55 4.75
N ASP A 258 -13.71 -8.38 4.53
CA ASP A 258 -13.76 -9.80 4.91
C ASP A 258 -13.13 -10.72 3.85
N LEU A 259 -12.84 -10.23 2.65
CA LEU A 259 -12.11 -10.95 1.62
C LEU A 259 -10.63 -10.60 1.72
N HIS A 260 -9.82 -11.60 2.07
CA HIS A 260 -8.40 -11.42 2.35
C HIS A 260 -7.55 -12.06 1.25
N VAL A 261 -6.57 -11.32 0.74
CA VAL A 261 -5.57 -11.83 -0.21
C VAL A 261 -4.20 -11.82 0.48
N LYS A 262 -3.52 -12.96 0.48
CA LYS A 262 -2.23 -13.12 1.16
C LYS A 262 -1.14 -12.39 0.40
N ASN A 263 -0.22 -11.73 1.13
CA ASN A 263 0.96 -11.07 0.57
C ASN A 263 2.09 -10.96 1.59
N GLU A 264 3.29 -10.54 1.14
CA GLU A 264 4.47 -10.35 1.98
C GLU A 264 4.78 -8.88 2.27
N LEU A 265 5.11 -8.60 3.53
CA LEU A 265 5.72 -7.34 3.96
C LEU A 265 7.22 -7.33 3.62
N PRO A 266 7.81 -6.17 3.31
CA PRO A 266 9.25 -6.02 3.22
C PRO A 266 9.96 -6.52 4.48
N SER A 267 10.77 -7.57 4.32
CA SER A 267 11.53 -8.20 5.41
C SER A 267 12.79 -7.43 5.78
N THR A 268 13.31 -6.61 4.86
CA THR A 268 14.50 -5.77 5.10
C THR A 268 14.17 -4.29 5.24
N PHE A 269 14.91 -3.58 6.10
CA PHE A 269 14.69 -2.15 6.30
C PHE A 269 14.97 -1.34 5.03
N LYS A 270 15.97 -1.77 4.24
CA LYS A 270 16.27 -1.17 2.94
C LYS A 270 15.06 -1.26 2.00
N ALA A 271 14.48 -2.44 1.83
CA ALA A 271 13.29 -2.64 1.00
C ALA A 271 12.10 -1.81 1.50
N TYR A 272 11.88 -1.79 2.82
CA TYR A 272 10.82 -0.98 3.43
C TYR A 272 10.99 0.53 3.16
N ARG A 273 12.21 1.07 3.26
CA ARG A 273 12.47 2.48 2.94
C ARG A 273 12.14 2.84 1.49
N TYR A 274 12.51 1.99 0.53
CA TYR A 274 12.16 2.22 -0.88
C TYR A 274 10.65 2.17 -1.10
N GLN A 275 9.95 1.23 -0.47
CA GLN A 275 8.50 1.16 -0.52
C GLN A 275 7.85 2.44 0.05
N GLN A 276 8.24 2.86 1.25
CA GLN A 276 7.70 4.06 1.90
C GLN A 276 8.05 5.35 1.14
N HIS A 277 9.23 5.40 0.51
CA HIS A 277 9.59 6.50 -0.38
C HIS A 277 8.60 6.60 -1.55
N ARG A 278 8.35 5.50 -2.28
CA ARG A 278 7.39 5.48 -3.40
C ARG A 278 5.98 5.87 -2.93
N TRP A 279 5.54 5.31 -1.81
CA TRP A 279 4.19 5.53 -1.27
C TRP A 279 3.96 6.93 -0.68
N SER A 280 5.02 7.71 -0.43
CA SER A 280 4.91 9.10 0.02
C SER A 280 5.20 10.09 -1.11
N CYS A 281 6.25 9.84 -1.91
CA CYS A 281 6.64 10.67 -3.03
C CYS A 281 5.62 10.61 -4.18
N GLY A 282 5.12 9.41 -4.50
CA GLY A 282 4.18 9.18 -5.59
C GLY A 282 2.89 9.99 -5.41
N PRO A 283 2.16 9.87 -4.29
CA PRO A 283 0.92 10.61 -4.07
C PRO A 283 1.14 12.13 -4.01
N ALA A 284 2.26 12.59 -3.46
CA ALA A 284 2.62 14.01 -3.43
C ALA A 284 2.82 14.58 -4.84
N ASN A 285 3.56 13.87 -5.69
CA ASN A 285 3.75 14.23 -7.10
C ASN A 285 2.42 14.16 -7.88
N LEU A 286 1.63 13.10 -7.64
CA LEU A 286 0.32 12.94 -8.25
C LEU A 286 -0.61 14.10 -7.90
N PHE A 287 -0.63 14.53 -6.63
CA PHE A 287 -1.42 15.68 -6.20
C PHE A 287 -1.07 16.92 -6.99
N ARG A 288 0.22 17.25 -7.12
CA ARG A 288 0.69 18.40 -7.90
C ARG A 288 0.21 18.32 -9.36
N LYS A 289 0.28 17.15 -9.99
CA LYS A 289 -0.13 16.95 -11.39
C LYS A 289 -1.65 16.95 -11.59
N MET A 290 -2.42 16.48 -10.60
CA MET A 290 -3.86 16.28 -10.70
C MET A 290 -4.69 17.42 -10.10
N ALA A 291 -4.12 18.27 -9.25
CA ALA A 291 -4.87 19.30 -8.51
C ALA A 291 -5.74 20.16 -9.43
N MET A 292 -5.19 20.66 -10.54
CA MET A 292 -5.94 21.50 -11.48
C MET A 292 -7.00 20.71 -12.27
N GLU A 293 -6.72 19.44 -12.60
CA GLU A 293 -7.66 18.53 -13.27
C GLU A 293 -8.87 18.25 -12.35
N ILE A 294 -8.65 18.04 -11.06
CA ILE A 294 -9.71 17.82 -10.06
C ILE A 294 -10.57 19.09 -9.90
N ILE A 295 -9.96 20.26 -9.78
CA ILE A 295 -10.68 21.54 -9.60
C ILE A 295 -11.59 21.82 -10.81
N ARG A 296 -11.05 21.67 -12.04
CA ARG A 296 -11.76 21.98 -13.30
C ARG A 296 -12.79 20.92 -13.71
N ASN A 297 -12.80 19.73 -13.09
CA ASN A 297 -13.72 18.67 -13.45
C ASN A 297 -15.19 19.11 -13.29
N LYS A 298 -16.04 18.95 -14.30
CA LYS A 298 -17.46 19.36 -14.22
C LYS A 298 -18.43 18.20 -13.91
N ARG A 299 -17.93 16.95 -13.90
CA ARG A 299 -18.76 15.74 -13.76
C ARG A 299 -19.03 15.38 -12.30
N VAL A 300 -18.12 15.70 -11.38
CA VAL A 300 -18.28 15.42 -9.95
C VAL A 300 -18.68 16.66 -9.14
N THR A 301 -19.36 16.41 -8.01
CA THR A 301 -19.81 17.45 -7.08
C THR A 301 -18.65 18.21 -6.44
N LEU A 302 -18.91 19.46 -6.01
CA LEU A 302 -17.92 20.26 -5.28
C LEU A 302 -17.43 19.55 -4.01
N TRP A 303 -18.32 18.88 -3.28
CA TRP A 303 -17.99 18.09 -2.10
C TRP A 303 -16.98 16.98 -2.40
N LYS A 304 -17.16 16.24 -3.51
CA LYS A 304 -16.22 15.20 -3.92
C LYS A 304 -14.84 15.78 -4.25
N LYS A 305 -14.78 16.94 -4.92
CA LYS A 305 -13.51 17.64 -5.20
C LYS A 305 -12.82 18.06 -3.91
N LEU A 306 -13.56 18.69 -3.00
CA LEU A 306 -13.04 19.14 -1.72
C LEU A 306 -12.51 17.95 -0.92
N TYR A 307 -13.27 16.86 -0.85
CA TYR A 307 -12.83 15.65 -0.16
C TYR A 307 -11.54 15.07 -0.76
N VAL A 308 -11.44 14.95 -2.09
CA VAL A 308 -10.25 14.40 -2.75
C VAL A 308 -9.02 15.31 -2.54
N ILE A 309 -9.18 16.63 -2.71
CA ILE A 309 -8.08 17.60 -2.56
C ILE A 309 -7.67 17.74 -1.09
N TYR A 310 -8.63 18.07 -0.22
CA TYR A 310 -8.36 18.41 1.17
C TYR A 310 -8.14 17.16 2.02
N SER A 311 -9.11 16.26 2.10
CA SER A 311 -9.01 15.12 3.03
C SER A 311 -8.05 14.06 2.50
N PHE A 312 -8.23 13.58 1.26
CA PHE A 312 -7.40 12.51 0.72
C PHE A 312 -5.95 12.96 0.43
N PHE A 313 -5.73 13.96 -0.42
CA PHE A 313 -4.36 14.36 -0.77
C PHE A 313 -3.68 15.20 0.31
N PHE A 314 -4.29 16.33 0.68
CA PHE A 314 -3.62 17.30 1.55
C PHE A 314 -3.47 16.76 2.97
N VAL A 315 -4.55 16.34 3.63
CA VAL A 315 -4.48 15.88 5.03
C VAL A 315 -3.76 14.52 5.14
N ARG A 316 -4.22 13.48 4.44
CA ARG A 316 -3.65 12.12 4.61
C ARG A 316 -2.31 11.89 3.94
N LYS A 317 -2.07 12.43 2.75
CA LYS A 317 -0.84 12.12 1.98
C LYS A 317 0.26 13.16 2.14
N ILE A 318 -0.04 14.38 2.61
CA ILE A 318 0.96 15.44 2.79
C ILE A 318 1.12 15.79 4.28
N ILE A 319 0.07 16.33 4.88
CA ILE A 319 0.10 16.85 6.26
C ILE A 319 0.43 15.75 7.25
N ALA A 320 -0.14 14.55 7.10
CA ALA A 320 0.11 13.42 8.01
C ALA A 320 1.60 13.05 8.12
N HIS A 321 2.32 13.05 6.99
CA HIS A 321 3.74 12.75 6.96
C HIS A 321 4.57 13.88 7.56
N ILE A 322 4.32 15.12 7.11
CA ILE A 322 5.08 16.31 7.53
C ILE A 322 4.89 16.61 9.01
N VAL A 323 3.64 16.64 9.50
CA VAL A 323 3.37 17.06 10.88
C VAL A 323 3.93 16.08 11.89
N THR A 324 3.91 14.78 11.60
CA THR A 324 4.49 13.76 12.48
C THR A 324 5.97 14.03 12.68
N PHE A 325 6.74 14.19 11.60
CA PHE A 325 8.17 14.47 11.72
C PHE A 325 8.45 15.83 12.36
N VAL A 326 7.83 16.89 11.83
CA VAL A 326 8.09 18.27 12.29
C VAL A 326 7.72 18.42 13.76
N PHE A 327 6.57 17.91 14.18
CA PHE A 327 6.14 18.08 15.56
C PHE A 327 6.99 17.27 16.54
N TYR A 328 7.18 15.97 16.28
CA TYR A 328 7.81 15.05 17.22
C TYR A 328 9.34 15.05 17.20
N CYS A 329 9.95 15.38 16.05
CA CYS A 329 11.40 15.31 15.86
C CYS A 329 12.06 16.69 15.69
N VAL A 330 11.28 17.78 15.59
CA VAL A 330 11.82 19.14 15.45
C VAL A 330 11.25 20.10 16.50
N VAL A 331 9.92 20.28 16.55
CA VAL A 331 9.28 21.28 17.44
C VAL A 331 9.48 20.95 18.92
N ILE A 332 9.17 19.72 19.36
CA ILE A 332 9.37 19.32 20.77
C ILE A 332 10.85 19.46 21.20
N PRO A 333 11.84 18.94 20.44
CA PRO A 333 13.26 19.13 20.78
C PRO A 333 13.71 20.60 20.79
N MET A 334 13.23 21.42 19.85
CA MET A 334 13.62 22.83 19.79
C MET A 334 13.06 23.64 20.96
N ILE A 335 11.85 23.33 21.41
CA ILE A 335 11.22 24.02 22.54
C ILE A 335 11.96 23.75 23.86
N VAL A 336 12.54 22.56 23.99
CA VAL A 336 13.43 22.27 25.12
C VAL A 336 14.62 23.23 25.22
N LEU A 337 15.06 23.80 24.09
CA LEU A 337 16.17 24.76 24.03
C LEU A 337 15.70 26.21 24.24
N VAL A 338 14.39 26.47 24.23
CA VAL A 338 13.78 27.81 24.37
C VAL A 338 12.76 27.75 25.52
N PRO A 339 13.20 27.84 26.78
CA PRO A 339 12.37 27.61 27.95
C PRO A 339 11.20 28.61 28.11
N GLU A 340 11.21 29.72 27.38
CA GLU A 340 10.13 30.72 27.35
C GLU A 340 8.89 30.23 26.59
N VAL A 341 9.01 29.20 25.75
CA VAL A 341 7.92 28.69 24.93
C VAL A 341 7.36 27.42 25.58
N GLU A 342 6.08 27.46 25.98
CA GLU A 342 5.39 26.27 26.47
C GLU A 342 4.43 25.71 25.42
N ILE A 343 4.45 24.39 25.23
CA ILE A 343 3.44 23.71 24.41
C ILE A 343 2.25 23.34 25.31
N PRO A 344 1.02 23.70 24.93
CA PRO A 344 -0.16 23.24 25.64
C PRO A 344 -0.23 21.71 25.69
N LYS A 345 -0.49 21.16 26.88
CA LYS A 345 -0.57 19.69 27.12
C LYS A 345 -1.57 18.99 26.19
N TRP A 346 -2.68 19.66 25.85
CA TRP A 346 -3.67 19.10 24.92
C TRP A 346 -3.10 18.86 23.52
N GLY A 347 -2.19 19.71 23.05
CA GLY A 347 -1.56 19.59 21.74
C GLY A 347 -0.39 18.61 21.73
N ALA A 348 0.42 18.59 22.79
CA ALA A 348 1.61 17.73 22.89
C ALA A 348 1.31 16.29 23.34
N VAL A 349 0.23 16.07 24.11
CA VAL A 349 -0.05 14.77 24.74
C VAL A 349 -1.42 14.25 24.35
N TYR A 350 -2.51 14.99 24.59
CA TYR A 350 -3.87 14.45 24.44
C TYR A 350 -4.23 14.15 22.98
N ILE A 351 -4.06 15.10 22.06
CA ILE A 351 -4.33 14.88 20.63
C ILE A 351 -3.51 13.70 20.08
N PRO A 352 -2.17 13.69 20.25
CA PRO A 352 -1.32 12.55 19.88
C PRO A 352 -1.80 11.21 20.43
N SER A 353 -2.08 11.13 21.73
CA SER A 353 -2.48 9.88 22.38
C SER A 353 -3.80 9.35 21.82
N ILE A 354 -4.77 10.24 21.55
CA ILE A 354 -6.04 9.86 20.95
C ILE A 354 -5.83 9.37 19.52
N ILE A 355 -5.04 10.08 18.70
CA ILE A 355 -4.74 9.65 17.32
C ILE A 355 -4.06 8.27 17.33
N THR A 356 -3.06 8.07 18.19
CA THR A 356 -2.36 6.80 18.33
C THR A 356 -3.30 5.68 18.77
N MET A 357 -4.18 5.94 19.74
CA MET A 357 -5.18 4.97 20.19
C MET A 357 -6.14 4.60 19.06
N LEU A 358 -6.67 5.58 18.34
CA LEU A 358 -7.57 5.36 17.20
C LEU A 358 -6.90 4.54 16.10
N ASN A 359 -5.61 4.77 15.85
CA ASN A 359 -4.86 3.99 14.88
C ASN A 359 -4.63 2.54 15.36
N ALA A 360 -4.30 2.36 16.64
CA ALA A 360 -3.98 1.05 17.21
C ALA A 360 -5.18 0.09 17.29
N VAL A 361 -6.42 0.60 17.21
CA VAL A 361 -7.64 -0.22 17.11
C VAL A 361 -7.61 -1.18 15.91
N GLY A 362 -6.85 -0.86 14.85
CA GLY A 362 -6.69 -1.74 13.70
C GLY A 362 -6.01 -3.08 14.03
N THR A 363 -5.15 -3.12 15.05
CA THR A 363 -4.35 -4.32 15.41
C THR A 363 -4.29 -4.54 16.93
N PRO A 364 -5.42 -4.95 17.57
CA PRO A 364 -5.49 -5.11 19.02
C PRO A 364 -4.45 -6.10 19.59
N ARG A 365 -4.08 -7.13 18.81
CA ARG A 365 -3.06 -8.12 19.20
C ARG A 365 -1.69 -7.52 19.50
N SER A 366 -1.38 -6.37 18.91
CA SER A 366 -0.05 -5.73 18.99
C SER A 366 -0.05 -4.48 19.91
N LEU A 367 -1.09 -4.27 20.72
CA LEU A 367 -1.17 -3.12 21.63
C LEU A 367 0.00 -3.03 22.62
N HIS A 368 0.56 -4.17 23.03
CA HIS A 368 1.74 -4.22 23.90
C HIS A 368 3.00 -3.62 23.25
N LEU A 369 3.02 -3.44 21.93
CA LEU A 369 4.14 -2.86 21.17
C LEU A 369 3.95 -1.37 20.88
N LEU A 370 2.93 -0.73 21.44
CA LEU A 370 2.54 0.65 21.10
C LEU A 370 3.71 1.64 21.22
N VAL A 371 4.50 1.57 22.29
CA VAL A 371 5.64 2.47 22.49
C VAL A 371 6.68 2.30 21.38
N PHE A 372 7.05 1.05 21.07
CA PHE A 372 8.00 0.78 20.00
C PHE A 372 7.47 1.22 18.64
N TRP A 373 6.18 1.01 18.39
CA TRP A 373 5.52 1.43 17.16
C TRP A 373 5.54 2.95 16.98
N ILE A 374 5.27 3.74 18.04
CA ILE A 374 5.38 5.21 17.99
C ILE A 374 6.80 5.64 17.63
N LEU A 375 7.81 5.07 18.30
CA LEU A 375 9.21 5.41 18.06
C LEU A 375 9.62 5.08 16.62
N PHE A 376 9.18 3.91 16.11
CA PHE A 376 9.40 3.47 14.74
C PHE A 376 8.73 4.39 13.73
N GLU A 377 7.46 4.73 13.93
CA GLU A 377 6.71 5.63 13.05
C GLU A 377 7.31 7.03 13.00
N ASN A 378 7.88 7.52 14.10
CA ASN A 378 8.61 8.77 14.17
C ASN A 378 9.92 8.72 13.35
N VAL A 379 10.68 7.62 13.38
CA VAL A 379 11.82 7.45 12.46
C VAL A 379 11.34 7.40 11.01
N MET A 380 10.28 6.63 10.72
CA MET A 380 9.72 6.55 9.37
C MET A 380 9.12 7.87 8.87
N SER A 381 8.67 8.74 9.78
CA SER A 381 8.16 10.07 9.42
C SER A 381 9.24 10.95 8.76
N LEU A 382 10.52 10.79 9.11
CA LEU A 382 11.64 11.44 8.41
C LEU A 382 11.67 11.04 6.93
N HIS A 383 11.62 9.73 6.64
CA HIS A 383 11.64 9.21 5.28
C HIS A 383 10.43 9.66 4.48
N ARG A 384 9.24 9.55 5.07
CA ARG A 384 7.98 9.95 4.43
C ARG A 384 7.93 11.46 4.18
N THR A 385 8.41 12.29 5.12
CA THR A 385 8.50 13.74 4.96
C THR A 385 9.45 14.12 3.83
N LYS A 386 10.67 13.56 3.83
CA LYS A 386 11.65 13.78 2.75
C LYS A 386 11.08 13.40 1.39
N ALA A 387 10.48 12.22 1.28
CA ALA A 387 9.85 11.73 0.06
C ALA A 387 8.68 12.63 -0.40
N THR A 388 7.86 13.12 0.53
CA THR A 388 6.76 14.05 0.25
C THR A 388 7.27 15.36 -0.36
N PHE A 389 8.33 15.95 0.21
CA PHE A 389 8.94 17.16 -0.36
C PHE A 389 9.55 16.91 -1.74
N ILE A 390 10.24 15.78 -1.93
CA ILE A 390 10.76 15.38 -3.24
C ILE A 390 9.63 15.29 -4.28
N GLY A 391 8.52 14.64 -3.92
CA GLY A 391 7.35 14.51 -4.78
C GLY A 391 6.68 15.84 -5.11
N LEU A 392 6.49 16.73 -4.12
CA LEU A 392 5.90 18.05 -4.34
C LEU A 392 6.78 18.96 -5.19
N LEU A 393 8.10 18.94 -4.98
CA LEU A 393 9.05 19.80 -5.68
C LEU A 393 9.49 19.22 -7.03
N GLU A 394 9.12 17.98 -7.35
CA GLU A 394 9.63 17.24 -8.51
C GLU A 394 11.18 17.18 -8.53
N ALA A 395 11.79 16.97 -7.35
CA ALA A 395 13.25 16.88 -7.20
C ALA A 395 13.81 15.55 -7.75
N GLY A 396 15.14 15.35 -7.68
CA GLY A 396 15.76 14.09 -8.13
C GLY A 396 15.15 12.86 -7.43
N ARG A 397 14.96 11.76 -8.17
CA ARG A 397 14.42 10.44 -7.74
C ARG A 397 12.89 10.30 -7.63
N VAL A 398 12.10 11.28 -8.09
CA VAL A 398 10.62 11.23 -8.04
C VAL A 398 10.01 10.05 -8.79
N ASN A 399 10.62 9.67 -9.92
CA ASN A 399 10.17 8.56 -10.75
C ASN A 399 11.05 7.30 -10.57
N GLU A 400 11.92 7.26 -9.56
CA GLU A 400 12.79 6.10 -9.35
C GLU A 400 11.94 4.93 -8.83
N TRP A 401 11.90 3.87 -9.60
CA TRP A 401 11.27 2.61 -9.22
C TRP A 401 12.35 1.57 -8.94
N VAL A 402 12.40 1.12 -7.68
CA VAL A 402 13.28 0.06 -7.21
C VAL A 402 12.42 -1.11 -6.74
N VAL A 403 12.76 -2.32 -7.17
CA VAL A 403 12.08 -3.55 -6.76
C VAL A 403 12.18 -3.72 -5.26
N THR A 404 11.08 -4.12 -4.65
CA THR A 404 11.07 -4.53 -3.25
C THR A 404 11.29 -6.03 -3.22
N GLU A 405 12.50 -6.47 -2.89
CA GLU A 405 12.87 -7.89 -2.82
C GLU A 405 11.87 -8.67 -1.94
N LYS A 406 11.48 -9.85 -2.42
CA LYS A 406 10.54 -10.78 -1.79
C LYS A 406 11.25 -12.06 -1.40
N LEU A 407 10.71 -12.78 -0.42
CA LEU A 407 11.33 -14.00 0.10
C LEU A 407 10.62 -15.27 -0.37
N GLY A 408 9.32 -15.16 -0.68
CA GLY A 408 8.46 -16.30 -0.97
C GLY A 408 8.24 -17.21 0.25
N ASP A 409 7.51 -18.31 0.05
CA ASP A 409 7.31 -19.38 1.07
C ASP A 409 8.60 -20.17 1.40
N ALA A 410 9.79 -19.59 1.17
CA ALA A 410 11.09 -20.18 1.48
C ALA A 410 11.24 -20.58 2.97
N LEU A 411 10.33 -20.14 3.85
CA LEU A 411 10.22 -20.58 5.24
C LEU A 411 9.75 -22.04 5.41
N LYS A 412 9.17 -22.69 4.38
CA LYS A 412 8.65 -24.07 4.52
C LYS A 412 9.37 -25.14 3.71
N THR A 413 10.24 -24.77 2.77
CA THR A 413 10.83 -25.77 1.87
C THR A 413 12.19 -25.36 1.32
N LYS A 414 13.26 -25.54 2.12
CA LYS A 414 14.54 -26.18 1.73
C LYS A 414 15.67 -25.88 2.74
N PRO A 415 16.48 -26.89 3.14
CA PRO A 415 17.75 -26.65 3.80
C PRO A 415 18.84 -26.30 2.76
N GLY A 416 19.62 -25.25 3.06
CA GLY A 416 21.01 -25.11 2.62
C GLY A 416 21.27 -24.54 1.22
N ILE A 417 21.46 -23.22 1.14
CA ILE A 417 22.35 -22.60 0.14
C ILE A 417 23.33 -21.68 0.87
N LYS A 418 24.61 -22.03 0.83
CA LYS A 418 25.72 -21.20 1.35
C LYS A 418 25.92 -19.99 0.44
N VAL A 419 25.47 -18.81 0.86
CA VAL A 419 25.77 -17.54 0.20
C VAL A 419 27.20 -17.10 0.58
N SER A 420 28.01 -16.82 -0.45
CA SER A 420 29.37 -16.28 -0.38
C SER A 420 29.44 -15.01 0.50
N LYS A 421 30.30 -15.04 1.54
CA LYS A 421 30.52 -13.92 2.47
C LYS A 421 31.50 -12.90 1.87
N LYS A 422 30.99 -11.78 1.35
CA LYS A 422 31.80 -10.57 1.08
C LYS A 422 32.48 -10.05 2.38
N PRO A 423 33.69 -9.45 2.30
CA PRO A 423 34.50 -9.06 3.46
C PRO A 423 33.79 -8.04 4.39
N ARG A 424 34.03 -8.16 5.70
CA ARG A 424 33.29 -7.48 6.78
C ARG A 424 33.47 -5.94 6.85
N LEU A 425 34.58 -5.40 6.34
CA LEU A 425 34.95 -3.99 6.52
C LEU A 425 34.27 -3.01 5.54
N SER A 426 33.99 -3.42 4.30
CA SER A 426 33.26 -2.57 3.34
C SER A 426 31.76 -2.46 3.65
N ARG A 427 31.23 -3.32 4.52
CA ARG A 427 29.81 -3.35 4.90
C ARG A 427 29.42 -2.23 5.86
N ILE A 428 30.33 -1.68 6.65
CA ILE A 428 29.96 -0.72 7.71
C ILE A 428 29.55 0.62 7.09
N GLY A 429 30.32 1.16 6.14
CA GLY A 429 30.00 2.44 5.48
C GLY A 429 28.69 2.41 4.68
N GLU A 430 28.40 1.31 3.99
CA GLU A 430 27.14 1.14 3.24
C GLU A 430 25.90 0.93 4.15
N ARG A 431 26.11 0.61 5.42
CA ARG A 431 25.03 0.37 6.40
C ARG A 431 24.63 1.62 7.17
N LEU A 432 25.53 2.58 7.35
CA LEU A 432 25.25 3.77 8.13
C LEU A 432 24.27 4.68 7.40
N HIS A 433 23.20 5.06 8.08
CA HIS A 433 22.24 6.02 7.58
C HIS A 433 22.45 7.36 8.28
N LEU A 434 23.27 8.20 7.64
CA LEU A 434 23.76 9.46 8.21
C LEU A 434 22.65 10.45 8.60
N LEU A 435 21.52 10.46 7.88
CA LEU A 435 20.41 11.36 8.23
C LEU A 435 19.76 10.95 9.55
N GLU A 436 19.53 9.65 9.74
CA GLU A 436 18.99 9.08 10.96
C GLU A 436 19.94 9.27 12.14
N LEU A 437 21.25 9.08 11.92
CA LEU A 437 22.28 9.35 12.93
C LEU A 437 22.35 10.83 13.30
N GLY A 438 22.26 11.73 12.32
CA GLY A 438 22.25 13.18 12.56
C GLY A 438 21.04 13.64 13.36
N VAL A 439 19.83 13.15 13.02
CA VAL A 439 18.62 13.42 13.80
C VAL A 439 18.73 12.80 15.19
N GLY A 440 19.26 11.57 15.31
CA GLY A 440 19.51 10.93 16.60
C GLY A 440 20.45 11.74 17.49
N ALA A 441 21.55 12.27 16.94
CA ALA A 441 22.49 13.12 17.66
C ALA A 441 21.86 14.45 18.11
N PHE A 442 21.07 15.09 17.25
CA PHE A 442 20.30 16.28 17.60
C PHE A 442 19.33 16.02 18.76
N LEU A 443 18.54 14.95 18.68
CA LEU A 443 17.59 14.58 19.73
C LEU A 443 18.29 14.24 21.05
N PHE A 444 19.42 13.53 20.98
CA PHE A 444 20.24 13.20 22.15
C PHE A 444 20.79 14.47 22.81
N PHE A 445 21.28 15.43 22.02
CA PHE A 445 21.74 16.72 22.51
C PHE A 445 20.61 17.47 23.23
N CYS A 446 19.43 17.57 22.61
CA CYS A 446 18.26 18.18 23.25
C CYS A 446 17.86 17.46 24.54
N ALA A 447 17.94 16.12 24.59
CA ALA A 447 17.64 15.34 25.79
C ALA A 447 18.61 15.68 26.93
N CYS A 448 19.92 15.71 26.65
CA CYS A 448 20.94 16.10 27.62
C CYS A 448 20.75 17.53 28.12
N TYR A 449 20.43 18.45 27.21
CA TYR A 449 20.12 19.84 27.57
C TYR A 449 18.90 19.92 28.51
N ASN A 450 17.84 19.15 28.22
CA ASN A 450 16.65 19.10 29.05
C ASN A 450 16.91 18.55 30.45
N VAL A 451 17.79 17.55 30.59
CA VAL A 451 18.19 17.03 31.90
C VAL A 451 18.95 18.09 32.70
N ALA A 452 19.84 18.84 32.06
CA ALA A 452 20.69 19.82 32.74
C ALA A 452 19.95 21.12 33.10
N PHE A 453 19.05 21.60 32.22
CA PHE A 453 18.47 22.94 32.32
C PHE A 453 16.93 22.96 32.23
N GLY A 454 16.31 21.84 31.87
CA GLY A 454 14.88 21.76 31.66
C GLY A 454 14.08 21.68 32.96
N LYS A 455 12.90 22.33 32.96
CA LYS A 455 11.92 22.23 34.05
C LYS A 455 10.83 21.16 33.77
N ASN A 456 10.93 20.48 32.63
CA ASN A 456 9.95 19.49 32.18
C ASN A 456 10.63 18.12 31.97
N HIS A 457 9.83 17.08 31.81
CA HIS A 457 10.30 15.69 31.70
C HIS A 457 10.38 15.19 30.25
N TYR A 458 10.56 16.10 29.27
CA TYR A 458 10.61 15.70 27.85
C TYR A 458 11.86 14.87 27.52
N PHE A 459 12.91 14.93 28.34
CA PHE A 459 14.13 14.14 28.16
C PHE A 459 13.86 12.63 28.04
N ILE A 460 12.85 12.09 28.75
CA ILE A 460 12.51 10.66 28.67
C ILE A 460 12.11 10.29 27.23
N TYR A 461 11.19 11.07 26.66
CA TYR A 461 10.75 10.89 25.29
C TYR A 461 11.91 11.11 24.30
N LEU A 462 12.70 12.18 24.49
CA LEU A 462 13.80 12.51 23.59
C LEU A 462 14.92 11.46 23.58
N TYR A 463 15.26 10.88 24.74
CA TYR A 463 16.22 9.77 24.80
C TYR A 463 15.70 8.52 24.09
N LEU A 464 14.45 8.12 24.35
CA LEU A 464 13.84 6.98 23.66
C LEU A 464 13.81 7.19 22.14
N GLN A 465 13.48 8.40 21.70
CA GLN A 465 13.47 8.76 20.28
C GLN A 465 14.88 8.75 19.69
N ALA A 466 15.88 9.31 20.38
CA ALA A 466 17.27 9.29 19.96
C ALA A 466 17.80 7.86 19.82
N ILE A 467 17.51 6.98 20.80
CA ILE A 467 17.87 5.56 20.77
C ILE A 467 17.26 4.88 19.53
N ALA A 468 15.97 5.12 19.26
CA ALA A 468 15.33 4.56 18.06
C ALA A 468 16.01 5.03 16.77
N PHE A 469 16.32 6.33 16.65
CA PHE A 469 17.05 6.87 15.50
C PHE A 469 18.46 6.28 15.37
N PHE A 470 19.18 6.07 16.46
CA PHE A 470 20.49 5.42 16.42
C PHE A 470 20.39 3.94 16.01
N ILE A 471 19.45 3.18 16.57
CA ILE A 471 19.25 1.76 16.21
C ILE A 471 18.98 1.61 14.70
N MET A 472 18.09 2.45 14.15
CA MET A 472 17.79 2.46 12.72
C MET A 472 18.98 3.01 11.91
N GLY A 473 19.67 4.03 12.42
CA GLY A 473 20.78 4.72 11.78
C GLY A 473 22.05 3.87 11.64
N PHE A 474 22.32 2.97 12.59
CA PHE A 474 23.40 2.00 12.48
C PHE A 474 23.07 0.84 11.53
N GLY A 475 21.81 0.74 11.08
CA GLY A 475 21.40 -0.21 10.06
C GLY A 475 21.37 -1.66 10.53
N TYR A 476 21.05 -1.92 11.81
CA TYR A 476 20.90 -3.29 12.34
C TYR A 476 19.48 -3.85 12.21
N VAL A 477 18.50 -3.02 11.89
CA VAL A 477 17.09 -3.42 11.77
C VAL A 477 16.79 -4.04 10.41
N GLY A 478 16.06 -5.16 10.40
CA GLY A 478 15.71 -5.87 9.16
C GLY A 478 16.93 -6.36 8.37
N THR A 479 18.01 -6.72 9.06
CA THR A 479 19.26 -7.23 8.43
C THR A 479 19.33 -8.75 8.37
N PHE A 480 18.55 -9.42 9.20
CA PHE A 480 18.40 -10.86 9.21
C PHE A 480 17.00 -11.18 8.70
N VAL A 481 16.94 -11.77 7.51
CA VAL A 481 15.86 -12.69 7.19
C VAL A 481 16.15 -13.93 8.00
N PRO A 482 15.27 -14.37 8.92
CA PRO A 482 15.50 -15.61 9.65
C PRO A 482 15.63 -16.75 8.65
N ASN A 483 16.86 -17.17 8.38
CA ASN A 483 17.14 -18.50 7.88
C ASN A 483 17.28 -19.38 9.11
N SER A 484 16.39 -20.35 9.25
CA SER A 484 16.38 -21.45 10.23
C SER A 484 15.50 -21.23 11.44
#